data_AF-A0A915LFE9-F1
#
_entry.id   AF-A0A915LFE9-F1
#
_cell.length_a   1.000
_cell.length_b   1.000
_cell.length_c   1.000
_cell.angle_alpha   90.00
_cell.angle_beta   90.00
_cell.angle_gamma   90.00
#
_symmetry.space_group_name_H-M   'P 1'
#
loop_
_entity.id
_entity.type
_entity.pdbx_description
1 polymer ?
#
loop_
_entity_poly.entity_id
_entity_poly.type
_entity_poly.pdbx_seq_one_letter_code
_entity_poly.pdbx_strand_id
1 'polypeptide(L)'
;MPQQQTLKSICGISSTTSQISDELDVITDQDIDLMDLDETEKTKISEPDIAIALRAKSPWDNDGDKRNMINKFLMEMICVDLQPLSIVENIGFRRFVNELQPRYKIPSRSQVTRTLLPQMFTSLKEKIKKVVVLSAKPIKGRHNASVLKELLNVVLSDFSIPKSKIFVVLRDAAEVMVKVCYDLGLKSIDCFAHKCNLAIWDGIRKLNDDESIKNLIERVKKFVRKLKKSRIQ
;
A
#
# COMPACT_ATOMS: atom_id res chain seq x y z
N MET A 1 47.07 10.03 24.32
CA MET A 1 47.35 9.15 23.15
C MET A 1 47.75 7.79 23.66
N PRO A 2 47.50 6.68 22.93
CA PRO A 2 46.83 6.54 21.61
C PRO A 2 45.46 5.80 21.74
N GLN A 3 44.41 6.07 20.94
CA GLN A 3 44.13 5.72 19.51
C GLN A 3 43.84 4.21 19.31
N GLN A 4 42.81 3.69 18.60
CA GLN A 4 41.94 4.07 17.45
C GLN A 4 40.54 3.39 17.60
N GLN A 5 39.38 3.98 17.27
CA GLN A 5 38.66 4.01 15.96
C GLN A 5 38.58 2.64 15.22
N THR A 6 37.40 2.10 14.87
CA THR A 6 36.65 2.53 13.67
C THR A 6 35.23 1.92 13.55
N LEU A 7 34.29 2.79 13.12
CA LEU A 7 33.22 2.61 12.12
C LEU A 7 31.97 1.75 12.33
N LYS A 8 30.84 2.48 12.26
CA LYS A 8 29.47 2.08 11.94
C LYS A 8 29.33 1.61 10.48
N SER A 9 28.46 0.63 10.23
CA SER A 9 27.61 0.50 9.03
C SER A 9 26.22 0.05 9.51
N ILE A 10 25.22 0.91 9.65
CA ILE A 10 24.23 1.27 8.61
C ILE A 10 23.74 0.06 7.82
N CYS A 11 22.62 -0.53 8.26
CA CYS A 11 21.50 -0.91 7.40
C CYS A 11 20.26 -1.20 8.28
N GLY A 12 19.57 -0.14 8.70
CA GLY A 12 18.29 -0.24 9.41
C GLY A 12 17.17 0.18 8.48
N ILE A 13 16.84 -0.67 7.52
CA ILE A 13 15.65 -0.55 6.67
C ILE A 13 14.96 -1.90 6.71
N SER A 14 14.30 -2.22 7.83
CA SER A 14 13.60 -3.50 8.00
C SER A 14 12.21 -3.36 8.61
N SER A 15 11.66 -2.14 8.72
CA SER A 15 10.37 -1.93 9.39
C SER A 15 9.31 -1.23 8.55
N THR A 16 9.57 -1.00 7.26
CA THR A 16 8.62 -0.32 6.36
C THR A 16 8.03 -1.23 5.28
N THR A 17 8.63 -2.41 5.05
CA THR A 17 8.03 -3.46 4.21
C THR A 17 6.91 -4.21 4.94
N SER A 18 6.97 -4.27 6.26
CA SER A 18 5.96 -4.92 7.11
C SER A 18 4.70 -4.09 7.35
N GLN A 19 4.63 -2.84 6.89
CA GLN A 19 3.43 -1.99 7.08
C GLN A 19 2.65 -1.79 5.79
N ILE A 20 3.24 -2.15 4.63
CA ILE A 20 2.52 -2.22 3.35
C ILE A 20 1.89 -3.61 3.19
N SER A 21 2.48 -4.66 3.77
CA SER A 21 1.86 -5.98 3.88
C SER A 21 0.52 -5.92 4.62
N ASP A 22 0.48 -5.22 5.75
CA ASP A 22 -0.65 -5.30 6.68
C ASP A 22 -1.88 -4.49 6.21
N GLU A 23 -1.71 -3.51 5.31
CA GLU A 23 -2.84 -2.77 4.68
C GLU A 23 -3.26 -3.35 3.31
N LEU A 24 -2.55 -4.36 2.79
CA LEU A 24 -3.04 -5.21 1.69
C LEU A 24 -3.80 -6.46 2.17
N ASP A 25 -3.76 -6.77 3.48
CA ASP A 25 -4.43 -7.91 4.11
C ASP A 25 -5.96 -7.82 4.14
N VAL A 26 -6.57 -6.73 3.67
CA VAL A 26 -8.04 -6.65 3.49
C VAL A 26 -8.52 -7.44 2.26
N ILE A 27 -7.63 -8.08 1.49
CA ILE A 27 -7.98 -8.71 0.20
C ILE A 27 -8.10 -10.24 0.25
N THR A 28 -7.77 -10.93 1.35
CA THR A 28 -7.73 -12.42 1.31
C THR A 28 -8.93 -13.18 1.84
N ASP A 29 -9.91 -12.57 2.52
CA ASP A 29 -10.84 -13.41 3.33
C ASP A 29 -12.29 -13.61 2.84
N GLN A 30 -12.72 -13.14 1.66
CA GLN A 30 -14.15 -13.30 1.29
C GLN A 30 -14.52 -13.69 -0.15
N ASP A 31 -13.61 -14.19 -0.99
CA ASP A 31 -14.00 -14.88 -2.24
C ASP A 31 -13.09 -16.10 -2.54
N ILE A 32 -12.69 -16.83 -1.50
CA ILE A 32 -12.30 -18.23 -1.69
C ILE A 32 -13.61 -19.02 -1.65
N ASP A 33 -14.32 -19.05 -2.79
CA ASP A 33 -15.16 -20.20 -3.08
C ASP A 33 -14.22 -21.40 -3.14
N LEU A 34 -14.10 -22.08 -2.00
CA LEU A 34 -13.64 -23.46 -1.88
C LEU A 34 -14.59 -24.31 -2.72
N MET A 35 -14.38 -24.33 -4.03
CA MET A 35 -14.96 -25.34 -4.90
C MET A 35 -14.04 -26.55 -4.84
N ASP A 36 -14.45 -27.46 -3.96
CA ASP A 36 -14.17 -28.89 -3.89
C ASP A 36 -13.06 -29.40 -4.82
N LEU A 37 -11.93 -29.75 -4.20
CA LEU A 37 -11.06 -30.78 -4.74
C LEU A 37 -11.83 -32.09 -4.66
N ASP A 38 -12.61 -32.38 -5.71
CA ASP A 38 -13.35 -33.63 -5.83
C ASP A 38 -12.36 -34.79 -6.05
N GLU A 39 -11.83 -35.31 -4.94
CA GLU A 39 -11.38 -36.68 -4.85
C GLU A 39 -12.62 -37.59 -4.86
N THR A 40 -12.98 -38.11 -6.04
CA THR A 40 -13.25 -39.53 -6.31
C THR A 40 -14.27 -39.73 -7.42
N GLU A 41 -13.79 -40.00 -8.64
CA GLU A 41 -14.41 -41.05 -9.46
C GLU A 41 -13.32 -41.89 -10.11
N LYS A 42 -13.02 -43.04 -9.48
CA LYS A 42 -12.34 -44.16 -10.14
C LYS A 42 -13.31 -44.75 -11.17
N THR A 43 -13.41 -44.12 -12.34
CA THR A 43 -14.03 -44.75 -13.51
C THR A 43 -13.00 -45.62 -14.23
N LYS A 44 -13.44 -46.82 -14.60
CA LYS A 44 -12.64 -47.91 -15.20
C LYS A 44 -11.73 -47.37 -16.31
N ILE A 45 -10.44 -47.69 -16.21
CA ILE A 45 -9.42 -47.34 -17.21
C ILE A 45 -9.69 -48.15 -18.48
N SER A 46 -10.58 -47.65 -19.35
CA SER A 46 -10.43 -47.85 -20.80
C SER A 46 -9.42 -46.80 -21.25
N GLU A 47 -8.43 -47.21 -22.05
CA GLU A 47 -7.43 -46.29 -22.62
C GLU A 47 -8.09 -44.98 -23.06
N PRO A 48 -7.61 -43.81 -22.58
CA PRO A 48 -8.20 -42.56 -22.99
C PRO A 48 -8.00 -42.43 -24.49
N ASP A 49 -9.09 -42.08 -25.20
CA ASP A 49 -9.03 -41.69 -26.59
C ASP A 49 -7.86 -40.70 -26.78
N ILE A 50 -7.03 -40.96 -27.78
CA ILE A 50 -5.81 -40.20 -28.08
C ILE A 50 -6.12 -38.70 -28.11
N ALA A 51 -7.32 -38.32 -28.57
CA ALA A 51 -7.82 -36.95 -28.57
C ALA A 51 -7.96 -36.33 -27.16
N ILE A 52 -8.40 -37.10 -26.17
CA ILE A 52 -8.55 -36.66 -24.77
C ILE A 52 -7.18 -36.49 -24.12
N ALA A 53 -6.26 -37.45 -24.34
CA ALA A 53 -4.89 -37.36 -23.84
C ALA A 53 -4.10 -36.18 -24.45
N LEU A 54 -4.33 -35.88 -25.73
CA LEU A 54 -3.75 -34.71 -26.42
C LEU A 54 -4.29 -33.39 -25.85
N ARG A 55 -5.61 -33.29 -25.61
CA ARG A 55 -6.22 -32.10 -24.98
C ARG A 55 -5.78 -31.89 -23.53
N ALA A 56 -5.54 -32.97 -22.79
CA ALA A 56 -5.01 -32.87 -21.42
C ALA A 56 -3.60 -32.24 -21.38
N LYS A 57 -2.82 -32.39 -22.46
CA LYS A 57 -1.48 -31.80 -22.60
C LYS A 57 -1.46 -30.43 -23.29
N SER A 58 -2.57 -30.00 -23.90
CA SER A 58 -2.59 -28.73 -24.61
C SER A 58 -2.55 -27.54 -23.63
N PRO A 59 -1.92 -26.41 -24.03
CA PRO A 59 -1.99 -25.17 -23.28
C PRO A 59 -3.43 -24.73 -23.04
N TRP A 60 -3.68 -24.03 -21.93
CA TRP A 60 -5.01 -23.49 -21.66
C TRP A 60 -5.37 -22.35 -22.61
N ASP A 61 -6.66 -22.30 -22.92
CA ASP A 61 -7.27 -21.23 -23.69
C ASP A 61 -7.11 -19.88 -23.02
N ASN A 62 -7.24 -18.81 -23.79
CA ASN A 62 -7.01 -17.45 -23.29
C ASN A 62 -8.07 -17.01 -22.27
N ASP A 63 -9.29 -17.56 -22.35
CA ASP A 63 -10.43 -17.17 -21.51
C ASP A 63 -10.76 -18.18 -20.41
N GLY A 64 -9.90 -19.18 -20.18
CA GLY A 64 -10.15 -20.19 -19.15
C GLY A 64 -10.01 -19.62 -17.73
N ASP A 65 -10.97 -19.93 -16.86
CA ASP A 65 -11.01 -19.45 -15.46
C ASP A 65 -9.70 -19.71 -14.70
N LYS A 66 -9.13 -20.91 -14.85
CA LYS A 66 -7.85 -21.28 -14.23
C LYS A 66 -6.68 -20.40 -14.70
N ARG A 67 -6.65 -20.03 -15.99
CA ARG A 67 -5.59 -19.16 -16.53
C ARG A 67 -5.73 -17.73 -16.02
N ASN A 68 -6.96 -17.21 -16.00
CA ASN A 68 -7.25 -15.87 -15.48
C ASN A 68 -6.91 -15.76 -13.99
N MET A 69 -7.16 -16.83 -13.23
CA MET A 69 -6.74 -16.92 -11.83
C MET A 69 -5.22 -16.83 -11.67
N ILE A 70 -4.43 -17.62 -12.43
CA ILE A 70 -2.96 -17.53 -12.37
C ILE A 70 -2.47 -16.15 -12.84
N ASN A 71 -3.07 -15.56 -13.88
CA ASN A 71 -2.73 -14.20 -14.31
C ASN A 71 -2.95 -13.17 -13.20
N LYS A 72 -4.02 -13.30 -12.41
CA LYS A 72 -4.30 -12.43 -11.27
C LYS A 72 -3.19 -12.55 -10.21
N PHE A 73 -2.83 -13.76 -9.80
CA PHE A 73 -1.74 -13.98 -8.84
C PHE A 73 -0.37 -13.51 -9.36
N LEU A 74 -0.10 -13.70 -10.66
CA LEU A 74 1.11 -13.18 -11.30
C LEU A 74 1.18 -11.65 -11.19
N MET A 75 0.07 -10.96 -11.47
CA MET A 75 0.00 -9.52 -11.36
C MET A 75 0.10 -9.03 -9.92
N GLU A 76 -0.54 -9.73 -8.97
CA GLU A 76 -0.42 -9.46 -7.54
C GLU A 76 1.04 -9.55 -7.07
N MET A 77 1.75 -10.64 -7.39
CA MET A 77 3.17 -10.78 -7.06
C MET A 77 4.02 -9.65 -7.66
N ILE A 78 3.78 -9.27 -8.93
CA ILE A 78 4.49 -8.15 -9.55
C ILE A 78 4.27 -6.83 -8.79
N CYS A 79 3.03 -6.55 -8.39
CA CYS A 79 2.66 -5.31 -7.73
C CYS A 79 3.11 -5.25 -6.27
N VAL A 80 2.91 -6.33 -5.51
CA VAL A 80 3.27 -6.41 -4.08
C VAL A 80 4.78 -6.34 -3.91
N ASP A 81 5.52 -7.07 -4.73
CA ASP A 81 6.98 -7.15 -4.64
C ASP A 81 7.69 -6.08 -5.47
N LEU A 82 6.95 -5.14 -6.06
CA LEU A 82 7.44 -4.07 -6.94
C LEU A 82 8.38 -4.56 -8.04
N GLN A 83 8.08 -5.73 -8.61
CA GLN A 83 8.92 -6.34 -9.64
C GLN A 83 8.79 -5.60 -10.97
N PRO A 84 9.87 -5.55 -11.76
CA PRO A 84 9.77 -5.03 -13.12
C PRO A 84 8.85 -5.91 -13.97
N LEU A 85 8.01 -5.30 -14.81
CA LEU A 85 7.09 -6.03 -15.71
C LEU A 85 7.80 -7.00 -16.67
N SER A 86 9.11 -6.83 -16.87
CA SER A 86 9.95 -7.73 -17.65
C SER A 86 10.22 -9.08 -16.97
N ILE A 87 9.80 -9.29 -15.72
CA ILE A 87 9.98 -10.57 -15.03
C ILE A 87 9.38 -11.75 -15.81
N VAL A 88 8.28 -11.50 -16.54
CA VAL A 88 7.63 -12.52 -17.40
C VAL A 88 8.48 -12.95 -18.60
N GLU A 89 9.55 -12.22 -18.90
CA GLU A 89 10.51 -12.52 -19.96
C GLU A 89 11.79 -13.18 -19.42
N ASN A 90 12.01 -13.16 -18.10
CA ASN A 90 13.20 -13.76 -17.49
C ASN A 90 13.22 -15.28 -17.68
N ILE A 91 14.36 -15.78 -18.15
CA ILE A 91 14.55 -17.20 -18.46
C ILE A 91 14.33 -18.10 -17.23
N GLY A 92 14.88 -17.70 -16.07
CA GLY A 92 14.73 -18.44 -14.83
C GLY A 92 13.27 -18.53 -14.38
N PHE A 93 12.56 -17.40 -14.41
CA PHE A 93 11.13 -17.34 -14.06
C PHE A 93 10.28 -18.21 -14.99
N ARG A 94 10.55 -18.16 -16.30
CA ARG A 94 9.83 -18.99 -17.28
C ARG A 94 10.03 -20.48 -17.05
N ARG A 95 11.27 -20.91 -16.75
CA ARG A 95 11.56 -22.32 -16.43
C ARG A 95 10.82 -22.76 -15.17
N PHE A 96 10.87 -21.94 -14.13
CA PHE A 96 10.17 -22.20 -12.87
C PHE A 96 8.66 -22.39 -13.07
N VAL A 97 8.00 -21.44 -13.74
CA VAL A 97 6.56 -21.52 -13.98
C VAL A 97 6.19 -22.68 -14.91
N ASN A 98 7.01 -22.98 -15.91
CA ASN A 98 6.77 -24.12 -16.82
C ASN A 98 6.86 -25.46 -16.08
N GLU A 99 7.74 -25.58 -15.10
CA GLU A 99 7.85 -26.79 -14.27
C GLU A 99 6.63 -26.93 -13.34
N LEU A 100 6.15 -25.83 -12.76
CA LEU A 100 4.98 -25.85 -11.89
C LEU A 100 3.67 -26.09 -12.63
N GLN A 101 3.48 -25.44 -13.78
CA GLN A 101 2.26 -25.56 -14.58
C GLN A 101 2.58 -25.50 -16.09
N PRO A 102 2.89 -26.66 -16.71
CA PRO A 102 3.27 -26.72 -18.13
C PRO A 102 2.18 -26.24 -19.10
N ARG A 103 0.91 -26.29 -18.69
CA ARG A 103 -0.22 -25.86 -19.54
C ARG A 103 -0.44 -24.36 -19.52
N TYR A 104 0.17 -23.64 -18.57
CA TYR A 104 0.03 -22.20 -18.46
C TYR A 104 1.04 -21.47 -19.34
N LYS A 105 0.52 -20.76 -20.35
CA LYS A 105 1.33 -19.85 -21.16
C LYS A 105 1.43 -18.50 -20.48
N ILE A 106 2.63 -18.20 -19.99
CA ILE A 106 2.97 -16.92 -19.38
C ILE A 106 2.65 -15.79 -20.36
N PRO A 107 1.92 -14.74 -19.93
CA PRO A 107 1.59 -13.61 -20.79
C PRO A 107 2.86 -12.87 -21.21
N SER A 108 2.84 -12.35 -22.44
CA SER A 108 3.89 -11.45 -22.89
C SER A 108 3.87 -10.15 -22.09
N ARG A 109 5.03 -9.46 -22.03
CA ARG A 109 5.11 -8.13 -21.39
C ARG A 109 4.10 -7.14 -21.97
N SER A 110 3.81 -7.24 -23.27
CA SER A 110 2.79 -6.42 -23.93
C SER A 110 1.39 -6.71 -23.38
N GLN A 111 1.02 -7.98 -23.20
CA GLN A 111 -0.25 -8.36 -22.59
C GLN A 111 -0.33 -7.91 -21.13
N VAL A 112 0.73 -8.14 -20.35
CA VAL A 112 0.83 -7.65 -18.97
C VAL A 112 0.56 -6.14 -18.92
N THR A 113 1.19 -5.37 -19.80
CA THR A 113 1.10 -3.90 -19.81
C THR A 113 -0.22 -3.37 -20.36
N ARG A 114 -0.75 -3.95 -21.45
CA ARG A 114 -1.90 -3.40 -22.20
C ARG A 114 -3.25 -3.94 -21.75
N THR A 115 -3.29 -5.11 -21.12
CA THR A 115 -4.56 -5.75 -20.72
C THR A 115 -4.62 -6.01 -19.23
N LEU A 116 -3.68 -6.78 -18.68
CA LEU A 116 -3.76 -7.24 -17.28
C LEU A 116 -3.56 -6.08 -16.28
N LEU A 117 -2.60 -5.19 -16.53
CA LEU A 117 -2.34 -4.05 -15.66
C LEU A 117 -3.52 -3.07 -15.62
N PRO A 118 -4.11 -2.60 -16.75
CA PRO A 118 -5.30 -1.77 -16.71
C PRO A 118 -6.50 -2.43 -16.04
N GLN A 119 -6.70 -3.74 -16.24
CA GLN A 119 -7.78 -4.50 -15.60
C GLN A 119 -7.61 -4.53 -14.08
N MET A 120 -6.42 -4.94 -13.60
CA MET A 120 -6.11 -4.96 -12.17
C MET A 120 -6.17 -3.57 -11.55
N PHE A 121 -5.66 -2.54 -12.24
CA PHE A 121 -5.75 -1.16 -11.80
C PHE A 121 -7.20 -0.71 -11.67
N THR A 122 -8.06 -1.05 -12.64
CA THR A 122 -9.49 -0.69 -12.58
C THR A 122 -10.16 -1.38 -11.39
N SER A 123 -9.94 -2.68 -11.20
CA SER A 123 -10.46 -3.42 -10.04
C SER A 123 -9.97 -2.85 -8.70
N LEU A 124 -8.68 -2.53 -8.59
CA LEU A 124 -8.12 -1.88 -7.40
C LEU A 124 -8.67 -0.48 -7.22
N LYS A 125 -8.83 0.30 -8.29
CA LYS A 125 -9.45 1.62 -8.24
C LYS A 125 -10.88 1.54 -7.71
N GLU A 126 -11.69 0.58 -8.14
CA GLU A 126 -13.04 0.37 -7.59
C GLU A 126 -13.00 -0.03 -6.10
N LYS A 127 -12.01 -0.83 -5.67
CA LYS A 127 -11.82 -1.13 -4.25
C LYS A 127 -11.37 0.10 -3.45
N ILE A 128 -10.46 0.89 -3.99
CA ILE A 128 -9.93 2.13 -3.40
C ILE A 128 -10.97 3.26 -3.42
N LYS A 129 -11.95 3.25 -4.34
CA LYS A 129 -13.10 4.17 -4.31
C LYS A 129 -13.91 4.11 -3.01
N LYS A 130 -13.67 3.13 -2.14
CA LYS A 130 -14.16 3.16 -0.75
C LYS A 130 -13.54 4.30 0.09
N VAL A 131 -12.44 4.90 -0.36
CA VAL A 131 -11.90 6.15 0.20
C VAL A 131 -12.67 7.32 -0.41
N VAL A 132 -13.65 7.80 0.34
CA VAL A 132 -14.49 8.92 -0.06
C VAL A 132 -14.18 10.12 0.82
N VAL A 133 -13.97 11.29 0.20
CA VAL A 133 -13.94 12.55 0.92
C VAL A 133 -15.38 12.94 1.24
N LEU A 134 -15.78 12.79 2.50
CA LEU A 134 -17.13 13.16 2.94
C LEU A 134 -17.36 14.67 2.88
N SER A 135 -16.39 15.47 3.33
CA SER A 135 -16.54 16.92 3.34
C SER A 135 -15.21 17.66 3.43
N ALA A 136 -15.17 18.84 2.81
CA ALA A 136 -14.09 19.82 2.96
C ALA A 136 -14.72 21.18 3.28
N LYS A 137 -14.84 21.50 4.58
CA LYS A 137 -15.44 22.76 5.04
C LYS A 137 -14.35 23.73 5.50
N PRO A 138 -14.33 24.98 5.01
CA PRO A 138 -13.42 25.98 5.52
C PRO A 138 -13.80 26.34 6.96
N ILE A 139 -12.83 26.33 7.87
CA ILE A 139 -13.04 26.79 9.25
C ILE A 139 -12.94 28.32 9.24
N LYS A 140 -14.05 29.00 9.55
CA LYS A 140 -14.10 30.46 9.65
C LYS A 140 -13.90 30.88 11.10
N GLY A 141 -13.02 31.85 11.34
CA GLY A 141 -12.79 32.42 12.68
C GLY A 141 -11.84 31.61 13.54
N ARG A 142 -12.11 31.50 14.85
CA ARG A 142 -11.23 30.80 15.81
C ARG A 142 -11.33 29.28 15.65
N HIS A 143 -10.20 28.63 15.44
CA HIS A 143 -10.05 27.17 15.37
C HIS A 143 -10.07 26.54 16.77
N ASN A 144 -11.23 26.58 17.43
CA ASN A 144 -11.43 25.97 18.74
C ASN A 144 -12.10 24.58 18.63
N ALA A 145 -12.03 23.80 19.71
CA ALA A 145 -12.59 22.45 19.74
C ALA A 145 -14.12 22.45 19.54
N SER A 146 -14.84 23.44 20.08
CA SER A 146 -16.30 23.51 19.98
C SER A 146 -16.79 23.67 18.54
N VAL A 147 -16.19 24.59 17.78
CA VAL A 147 -16.51 24.84 16.37
C VAL A 147 -16.20 23.60 15.54
N LEU A 148 -15.06 22.97 15.79
CA LEU A 148 -14.64 21.79 15.03
C LEU A 148 -15.49 20.56 15.35
N LYS A 149 -15.92 20.41 16.61
CA LYS A 149 -16.88 19.40 17.04
C LYS A 149 -18.22 19.56 16.32
N GLU A 150 -18.73 20.78 16.23
CA GLU A 150 -19.98 21.08 15.55
C GLU A 150 -19.87 20.78 14.05
N LEU A 151 -18.79 21.24 13.40
CA LEU A 151 -18.52 20.94 11.99
C LEU A 151 -18.47 19.44 11.72
N LEU A 152 -17.77 18.68 12.57
CA LEU A 152 -17.66 17.22 12.42
C LEU A 152 -19.01 16.53 12.64
N ASN A 153 -19.81 16.93 13.64
CA ASN A 153 -21.17 16.41 13.83
C ASN A 153 -22.06 16.69 12.62
N VAL A 154 -22.02 17.91 12.06
CA VAL A 154 -22.80 18.25 10.86
C VAL A 154 -22.41 17.33 9.70
N VAL A 155 -21.11 17.13 9.46
CA VAL A 155 -20.66 16.22 8.39
C VAL A 155 -21.12 14.78 8.64
N LEU A 156 -21.07 14.27 9.87
CA LEU A 156 -21.58 12.92 10.16
C LEU A 156 -23.10 12.82 9.93
N SER A 157 -23.86 13.85 10.31
CA SER A 157 -25.30 13.91 10.09
C SER A 157 -25.68 14.05 8.62
N ASP A 158 -24.96 14.88 7.85
CA ASP A 158 -25.17 15.09 6.40
C ASP A 158 -25.15 13.75 5.63
N PHE A 159 -24.30 12.82 6.08
CA PHE A 159 -24.15 11.49 5.49
C PHE A 159 -24.87 10.38 6.28
N SER A 160 -25.66 10.72 7.30
CA SER A 160 -26.36 9.77 8.16
C SER A 160 -25.45 8.67 8.73
N ILE A 161 -24.21 9.03 9.10
CA ILE A 161 -23.21 8.12 9.65
C ILE A 161 -23.36 8.10 11.17
N PRO A 162 -23.90 7.02 11.77
CA PRO A 162 -23.94 6.90 13.22
C PRO A 162 -22.53 6.74 13.78
N LYS A 163 -22.27 7.37 14.94
CA LYS A 163 -20.96 7.32 15.61
C LYS A 163 -20.49 5.90 15.94
N SER A 164 -21.42 4.97 16.15
CA SER A 164 -21.12 3.55 16.40
C SER A 164 -20.50 2.82 15.21
N LYS A 165 -20.68 3.31 13.98
CA LYS A 165 -20.04 2.76 12.78
C LYS A 165 -18.60 3.28 12.60
N ILE A 166 -18.19 4.29 13.37
CA ILE A 166 -16.85 4.84 13.30
C ILE A 166 -15.93 4.00 14.17
N PHE A 167 -15.07 3.21 13.53
CA PHE A 167 -14.10 2.37 14.24
C PHE A 167 -12.98 3.20 14.90
N VAL A 168 -12.39 4.13 14.13
CA VAL A 168 -11.31 5.00 14.61
C VAL A 168 -11.21 6.28 13.77
N VAL A 169 -10.78 7.37 14.40
CA VAL A 169 -10.46 8.65 13.74
C VAL A 169 -8.94 8.84 13.73
N LEU A 170 -8.35 8.96 12.54
CA LEU A 170 -6.95 9.37 12.37
C LEU A 170 -6.90 10.91 12.33
N ARG A 171 -6.22 11.52 13.30
CA ARG A 171 -6.13 12.99 13.44
C ARG A 171 -4.69 13.47 13.46
N ASP A 172 -4.46 14.75 13.17
CA ASP A 172 -3.18 15.37 13.53
C ASP A 172 -3.03 15.37 15.06
N ALA A 173 -1.79 15.34 15.56
CA ALA A 173 -1.55 15.23 17.00
C ALA A 173 -1.87 16.53 17.77
N ALA A 174 -2.69 17.41 17.19
CA ALA A 174 -3.08 18.68 17.79
C ALA A 174 -4.05 18.45 18.95
N GLU A 175 -3.77 19.11 20.09
CA GLU A 175 -4.58 19.02 21.31
C GLU A 175 -6.07 19.33 21.07
N VAL A 176 -6.35 20.27 20.16
CA VAL A 176 -7.72 20.62 19.76
C VAL A 176 -8.46 19.42 19.18
N MET A 177 -7.81 18.64 18.30
CA MET A 177 -8.42 17.45 17.69
C MET A 177 -8.54 16.28 18.66
N VAL A 178 -7.61 16.16 19.63
CA VAL A 178 -7.74 15.20 20.74
C VAL A 178 -9.05 15.48 21.49
N LYS A 179 -9.25 16.75 21.88
CA LYS A 179 -10.43 17.18 22.63
C LYS A 179 -11.73 16.98 21.85
N VAL A 180 -11.74 17.28 20.55
CA VAL A 180 -12.91 17.06 19.68
C VAL A 180 -13.33 15.59 19.66
N CYS A 181 -12.37 14.67 19.48
CA CYS A 181 -12.66 13.24 19.44
C CYS A 181 -13.16 12.73 20.80
N TYR A 182 -12.54 13.19 21.88
CA TYR A 182 -12.98 12.89 23.25
C TYR A 182 -14.42 13.36 23.51
N ASP A 183 -14.71 14.62 23.19
CA ASP A 183 -16.02 15.25 23.38
C ASP A 183 -17.13 14.62 22.50
N LEU A 184 -16.75 13.90 21.44
CA LEU A 184 -17.66 13.16 20.56
C LEU A 184 -17.80 11.69 20.91
N GLY A 185 -16.99 11.18 21.85
CA GLY A 185 -16.94 9.75 22.19
C GLY A 185 -16.33 8.88 21.09
N LEU A 186 -15.46 9.45 20.25
CA LEU A 186 -14.83 8.74 19.13
C LEU A 186 -13.43 8.26 19.52
N LYS A 187 -13.16 6.97 19.30
CA LYS A 187 -11.81 6.43 19.40
C LYS A 187 -10.92 7.11 18.36
N SER A 188 -9.77 7.65 18.76
CA SER A 188 -8.86 8.34 17.85
C SER A 188 -7.40 7.93 18.03
N ILE A 189 -6.63 8.02 16.96
CA ILE A 189 -5.18 7.78 16.91
C ILE A 189 -4.46 8.96 16.25
N ASP A 190 -3.20 9.14 16.62
CA ASP A 190 -2.36 10.20 16.05
C ASP A 190 -1.87 9.82 14.65
N CYS A 191 -1.79 10.80 13.76
CA CYS A 191 -1.20 10.64 12.43
C CYS A 191 0.29 10.32 12.54
N PHE A 192 0.68 9.17 11.99
CA PHE A 192 2.07 8.71 11.95
C PHE A 192 3.00 9.74 11.31
N ALA A 193 2.63 10.28 10.14
CA ALA A 193 3.44 11.27 9.43
C ALA A 193 3.70 12.53 10.27
N HIS A 194 2.70 12.99 11.01
CA HIS A 194 2.87 14.13 11.92
C HIS A 194 3.80 13.78 13.09
N LYS A 195 3.65 12.60 13.70
CA LYS A 195 4.55 12.13 14.77
C LYS A 195 5.99 11.96 14.30
N CYS A 196 6.22 11.42 13.11
CA CYS A 196 7.54 11.34 12.50
C CYS A 196 8.16 12.72 12.31
N ASN A 197 7.38 13.68 11.79
CA ASN A 197 7.85 15.05 11.65
C ASN A 197 8.21 15.67 13.01
N LEU A 198 7.38 15.50 14.05
CA LEU A 198 7.69 15.96 15.41
C LEU A 198 8.97 15.32 15.95
N ALA A 199 9.15 14.00 15.78
CA ALA A 199 10.35 13.28 16.22
C ALA A 199 11.62 13.81 15.54
N ILE A 200 11.55 14.12 14.24
CA ILE A 200 12.66 14.74 13.50
C ILE A 200 12.97 16.12 14.09
N TRP A 201 11.95 16.95 14.34
CA TRP A 201 12.14 18.29 14.91
C TRP A 201 12.73 18.24 16.31
N ASP A 202 12.28 17.33 17.16
CA ASP A 202 12.83 17.13 18.50
C ASP A 202 14.28 16.63 18.44
N GLY A 203 14.60 15.75 17.49
CA GLY A 203 15.97 15.34 17.19
C GLY A 203 16.85 16.53 16.78
N ILE A 204 16.40 17.35 15.82
CA ILE A 204 17.12 18.54 15.37
C ILE A 204 17.34 19.52 16.52
N ARG A 205 16.34 19.74 17.38
CA ARG A 205 16.46 20.63 18.55
C ARG A 205 17.55 20.17 19.50
N LYS A 206 17.59 18.87 19.83
CA LYS A 206 18.65 18.28 20.68
C LYS A 206 20.03 18.39 20.04
N LEU A 207 20.13 18.22 18.73
CA LEU A 207 21.39 18.38 18.01
C LEU A 207 21.84 19.84 17.89
N ASN A 208 20.91 20.79 18.02
CA ASN A 208 21.19 22.22 17.95
C ASN A 208 21.84 22.77 19.23
N ASP A 209 21.95 21.96 20.29
CA ASP A 209 22.76 22.25 21.48
C ASP A 209 24.27 22.14 21.19
N ASP A 210 24.67 21.41 20.14
CA ASP A 210 26.04 21.36 19.66
C ASP A 210 26.33 22.57 18.75
N GLU A 211 27.28 23.41 19.17
CA GLU A 211 27.63 24.65 18.48
C GLU A 211 28.17 24.40 17.05
N SER A 212 28.76 23.23 16.77
CA SER A 212 29.23 22.87 15.42
C SER A 212 28.06 22.60 14.47
N ILE A 213 27.05 21.87 14.93
CA ILE A 213 25.86 21.51 14.15
C ILE A 213 24.97 22.73 13.95
N LYS A 214 24.82 23.56 14.98
CA LYS A 214 24.08 24.83 14.92
C LYS A 214 24.66 25.79 13.89
N ASN A 215 25.99 25.92 13.84
CA ASN A 215 26.68 26.71 12.82
C ASN A 215 26.44 26.17 11.40
N LEU A 216 26.42 24.84 11.22
CA LEU A 216 26.08 24.22 9.93
C LEU A 216 24.63 24.53 9.53
N ILE A 217 23.67 24.38 10.46
CA ILE A 217 22.26 24.67 10.22
C ILE A 217 22.06 26.14 9.82
N GLU A 218 22.70 27.10 10.49
CA GLU A 218 22.59 28.52 10.11
C GLU A 218 23.23 28.83 8.76
N ARG A 219 24.35 28.17 8.39
CA ARG A 219 24.93 28.28 7.05
C ARG A 219 23.96 27.77 5.98
N VAL A 220 23.35 26.61 6.19
CA VAL A 220 22.34 26.04 5.27
C VAL A 220 21.13 26.96 5.19
N LYS A 221 20.60 27.45 6.32
CA LYS A 221 19.50 28.43 6.32
C LYS A 221 19.88 29.70 5.57
N LYS A 222 21.09 30.24 5.75
CA LYS A 222 21.58 31.44 5.04
C LYS A 222 21.65 31.19 3.53
N PHE A 223 22.11 30.01 3.10
CA PHE A 223 22.12 29.61 1.70
C PHE A 223 20.69 29.48 1.13
N VAL A 224 19.79 28.78 1.82
CA VAL A 224 18.37 28.67 1.40
C VAL A 224 17.69 30.03 1.35
N ARG A 225 17.96 30.94 2.31
CA ARG A 225 17.47 32.33 2.27
C ARG A 225 17.98 33.07 1.03
N LYS A 226 19.25 32.88 0.65
CA LYS A 226 19.81 33.45 -0.58
C LYS A 226 19.11 32.88 -1.82
N LEU A 227 18.95 31.56 -1.92
CA LEU A 227 18.22 30.92 -3.03
C LEU A 227 16.78 31.43 -3.16
N LYS A 228 16.07 31.58 -2.03
CA LYS A 228 14.69 32.11 -2.03
C LYS A 228 14.63 33.58 -2.48
N LYS A 229 15.65 34.37 -2.15
CA LYS A 229 15.76 35.79 -2.57
C LYS A 229 16.20 35.94 -4.02
N SER A 230 17.07 35.05 -4.50
CA SER A 230 17.58 35.04 -5.86
C SER A 230 16.59 34.41 -6.84
N ARG A 231 15.27 34.62 -6.66
CA ARG A 231 14.32 34.34 -7.73
C ARG A 231 14.74 35.18 -8.94
N ILE A 232 15.50 34.56 -9.83
CA ILE A 232 15.62 34.92 -11.23
C ILE A 232 14.19 34.82 -11.74
N GLN A 233 13.58 35.98 -11.97
CA GLN A 233 12.40 36.08 -12.83
C GLN A 233 12.80 35.71 -14.25
#